data_AF-A0A352AYE5-F1
#
_entry.id   AF-A0A352AYE5-F1
#
_cell.length_a   1.000
_cell.length_b   1.000
_cell.length_c   1.000
_cell.angle_alpha   90.00
_cell.angle_beta   90.00
_cell.angle_gamma   90.00
#
_symmetry.space_group_name_H-M   'P 1'
#
loop_
_entity.id
_entity.type
_entity.pdbx_description
1 polymer ?
#
loop_
_entity_poly.entity_id
_entity_poly.type
_entity_poly.pdbx_seq_one_letter_code
_entity_poly.pdbx_strand_id
1 'polypeptide(L)'
;MSLDSLDPIVSFAKQRGFIFQSSEIYGGLSSCYDYGPLGVELKNNVKKAWWKAMVQTRNDIVGLDSAILMHPTVWKASGHIDGFTDPLVDCKKCHKRFRADHLLEAKGIKPDFRPGSWLDAKIACPECGGDLTDVRKFNLMFKTQMGVIEGEGSDIFLRPETAQGIYVNFLNVQGSMRKKIPFGIAQVGKAFRNEITPGHFTYRTREFEQMEQQYFVHPDESMEWFAKWKKEKYDWYISLGMKKENLQMREHEKDELAHYAQAAFDVEYNYPGMGFKELAGVHHRGNWDLSRHQEFSGQKLEYFDQEKNERYIPHIIETSDGADRATLAFLIDAYEEVDTRSGEDDAKREKEVV
;
A
#
# COMPACT_ATOMS: atom_id res chain seq x y z
N MET A 1 8.81 -10.06 25.53
CA MET A 1 7.66 -10.97 25.30
C MET A 1 7.03 -10.56 23.97
N SER A 2 6.67 -11.50 23.09
CA SER A 2 5.94 -11.16 21.87
C SER A 2 4.50 -10.80 22.22
N LEU A 3 3.97 -9.70 21.68
CA LEU A 3 2.57 -9.33 21.84
C LEU A 3 1.67 -10.33 21.07
N ASP A 4 0.61 -10.81 21.71
CA ASP A 4 -0.35 -11.74 21.10
C ASP A 4 -1.47 -11.02 20.31
N SER A 5 -1.66 -9.71 20.53
CA SER A 5 -2.64 -8.88 19.80
C SER A 5 -2.17 -7.43 19.64
N LEU A 6 -2.84 -6.67 18.76
CA LEU A 6 -2.60 -5.24 18.58
C LEU A 6 -3.24 -4.37 19.68
N ASP A 7 -4.08 -4.91 20.55
CA ASP A 7 -4.85 -4.12 21.53
C ASP A 7 -3.96 -3.25 22.46
N PRO A 8 -2.81 -3.76 22.98
CA PRO A 8 -1.90 -2.94 23.78
C PRO A 8 -1.34 -1.75 23.00
N ILE A 9 -1.04 -1.94 21.71
CA ILE A 9 -0.53 -0.91 20.81
C ILE A 9 -1.61 0.14 20.52
N VAL A 10 -2.85 -0.30 20.24
CA VAL A 10 -3.98 0.61 20.00
C VAL A 10 -4.26 1.46 21.24
N SER A 11 -4.26 0.84 22.42
CA SER A 11 -4.43 1.54 23.70
C SER A 11 -3.32 2.57 23.94
N PHE A 12 -2.05 2.14 23.79
CA PHE A 12 -0.89 3.01 23.95
C PHE A 12 -0.92 4.19 22.98
N ALA A 13 -1.18 3.91 21.69
CA ALA A 13 -1.23 4.93 20.65
C ALA A 13 -2.27 6.00 20.95
N LYS A 14 -3.43 5.62 21.48
CA LYS A 14 -4.46 6.57 21.91
C LYS A 14 -4.04 7.33 23.17
N GLN A 15 -3.56 6.65 24.20
CA GLN A 15 -3.20 7.27 25.49
C GLN A 15 -2.03 8.25 25.38
N ARG A 16 -1.06 7.98 24.50
CA ARG A 16 0.13 8.81 24.33
C ARG A 16 0.01 9.82 23.18
N GLY A 17 -1.10 9.85 22.46
CA GLY A 17 -1.32 10.84 21.40
C GLY A 17 -0.58 10.55 20.10
N PHE A 18 -0.45 9.27 19.72
CA PHE A 18 0.02 8.86 18.41
C PHE A 18 -1.11 8.80 17.38
N ILE A 19 -2.16 8.02 17.62
CA ILE A 19 -3.21 7.75 16.64
C ILE A 19 -4.57 7.77 17.32
N PHE A 20 -5.54 8.43 16.70
CA PHE A 20 -6.93 8.53 17.16
C PHE A 20 -7.88 8.00 16.09
N GLN A 21 -9.05 7.51 16.52
CA GLN A 21 -10.13 7.20 15.60
C GLN A 21 -10.63 8.50 14.97
N SER A 22 -10.61 8.59 13.64
CA SER A 22 -11.07 9.82 12.99
C SER A 22 -12.54 10.06 13.28
N SER A 23 -12.91 11.30 13.59
CA SER A 23 -14.28 11.71 13.94
C SER A 23 -14.88 10.96 15.15
N GLU A 24 -14.05 10.59 16.14
CA GLU A 24 -14.46 9.79 17.31
C GLU A 24 -15.67 10.35 18.06
N ILE A 25 -15.77 11.68 18.23
CA ILE A 25 -16.88 12.33 18.93
C ILE A 25 -18.25 12.13 18.24
N TYR A 26 -18.25 11.74 16.96
CA TYR A 26 -19.45 11.42 16.18
C TYR A 26 -19.66 9.90 16.00
N GLY A 27 -18.96 9.07 16.78
CA GLY A 27 -19.00 7.61 16.68
C GLY A 27 -17.89 7.01 15.80
N GLY A 28 -17.01 7.84 15.24
CA GLY A 28 -15.88 7.40 14.45
C GLY A 28 -16.22 7.09 12.98
N LEU A 29 -15.26 7.32 12.09
CA LEU A 29 -15.33 6.90 10.70
C LEU A 29 -14.47 5.64 10.48
N SER A 30 -15.13 4.52 10.23
CA SER A 30 -14.50 3.21 10.08
C SER A 30 -13.32 3.21 9.09
N SER A 31 -12.17 2.68 9.53
CA SER A 31 -10.90 2.63 8.77
C SER A 31 -10.34 3.99 8.33
N CYS A 32 -10.69 5.06 9.04
CA CYS A 32 -10.05 6.37 8.94
C CYS A 32 -9.50 6.76 10.31
N TYR A 33 -8.26 7.24 10.35
CA TYR A 33 -7.54 7.56 11.58
C TYR A 33 -6.82 8.90 11.47
N ASP A 34 -6.71 9.60 12.60
CA ASP A 34 -6.00 10.87 12.70
C ASP A 34 -4.69 10.66 13.47
N TYR A 35 -3.58 11.22 12.99
CA TYR A 35 -2.30 11.20 13.72
C TYR A 35 -2.25 12.37 14.72
N GLY A 36 -2.11 12.06 16.00
CA GLY A 36 -1.97 13.01 17.10
C GLY A 36 -0.57 13.65 17.17
N PRO A 37 -0.28 14.44 18.23
CA PRO A 37 0.97 15.21 18.33
C PRO A 37 2.26 14.37 18.23
N LEU A 38 2.32 13.19 18.85
CA LEU A 38 3.50 12.32 18.72
C LEU A 38 3.48 11.51 17.42
N GLY A 39 2.29 11.16 16.95
CA GLY A 39 2.11 10.38 15.73
C GLY A 39 2.53 11.15 14.48
N VAL A 40 2.21 12.44 14.40
CA VAL A 40 2.60 13.28 13.27
C VAL A 40 4.12 13.44 13.21
N GLU A 41 4.80 13.58 14.35
CA GLU A 41 6.27 13.63 14.41
C GLU A 41 6.89 12.31 13.97
N LEU A 42 6.40 11.17 14.49
CA LEU A 42 6.89 9.85 14.08
C LEU A 42 6.67 9.62 12.58
N LYS A 43 5.46 9.84 12.07
CA LYS A 43 5.13 9.64 10.65
C LYS A 43 5.97 10.55 9.75
N ASN A 44 6.16 11.82 10.14
CA ASN A 44 7.02 12.74 9.40
C ASN A 44 8.48 12.30 9.41
N ASN A 45 8.98 11.76 10.53
CA ASN A 45 10.35 11.26 10.63
C ASN A 45 10.57 10.03 9.75
N VAL A 46 9.60 9.09 9.70
CA VAL A 46 9.62 7.96 8.77
C VAL A 46 9.68 8.44 7.32
N LYS A 47 8.77 9.36 6.92
CA LYS A 47 8.76 9.92 5.56
C LYS A 47 10.07 10.66 5.22
N LYS A 48 10.62 11.45 6.16
CA LYS A 48 11.90 12.17 5.98
C LYS A 48 13.08 11.21 5.85
N ALA A 49 13.12 10.14 6.65
CA ALA A 49 14.16 9.12 6.56
C ALA A 49 14.13 8.40 5.21
N TRP A 50 12.93 8.08 4.72
CA TRP A 50 12.74 7.48 3.40
C TRP A 50 13.15 8.44 2.29
N TRP A 51 12.70 9.69 2.34
CA TRP A 51 13.03 10.71 1.35
C TRP A 51 14.54 11.00 1.31
N LYS A 52 15.20 11.01 2.47
CA LYS A 52 16.64 11.15 2.56
C LYS A 52 17.35 10.00 1.83
N ALA A 53 16.98 8.75 2.13
CA ALA A 53 17.58 7.57 1.56
C ALA A 53 17.33 7.42 0.04
N MET A 54 16.12 7.74 -0.41
CA MET A 54 15.71 7.56 -1.80
C MET A 54 16.16 8.73 -2.68
N VAL A 55 16.09 9.97 -2.20
CA VAL A 55 16.28 11.16 -3.04
C VAL A 55 17.54 11.94 -2.65
N GLN A 56 17.76 12.24 -1.37
CA GLN A 56 18.82 13.18 -0.97
C GLN A 56 20.21 12.55 -0.96
N THR A 57 20.33 11.26 -0.70
CA THR A 57 21.61 10.53 -0.68
C THR A 57 21.94 9.85 -2.01
N ARG A 58 21.13 10.09 -3.05
CA ARG A 58 21.23 9.46 -4.36
C ARG A 58 21.28 10.51 -5.46
N ASN A 59 22.02 10.20 -6.53
CA ASN A 59 22.13 11.08 -7.70
C ASN A 59 21.25 10.64 -8.87
N ASP A 60 20.67 9.44 -8.78
CA ASP A 60 19.90 8.78 -9.82
C ASP A 60 18.40 8.85 -9.59
N ILE A 61 17.92 9.42 -8.48
CA ILE A 61 16.49 9.57 -8.19
C ILE A 61 16.14 11.04 -7.97
N VAL A 62 14.97 11.45 -8.47
CA VAL A 62 14.43 12.80 -8.27
C VAL A 62 13.02 12.73 -7.67
N GLY A 63 12.61 13.81 -7.01
CA GLY A 63 11.30 13.91 -6.37
C GLY A 63 10.20 14.37 -7.32
N LEU A 64 8.97 13.94 -7.04
CA LEU A 64 7.73 14.44 -7.63
C LEU A 64 6.65 14.58 -6.54
N ASP A 65 5.74 15.53 -6.73
CA ASP A 65 4.47 15.62 -6.01
C ASP A 65 3.34 15.89 -7.01
N SER A 66 2.64 14.83 -7.40
CA SER A 66 1.54 14.87 -8.36
C SER A 66 0.20 15.10 -7.64
N ALA A 67 -0.72 15.77 -8.34
CA ALA A 67 -2.09 15.94 -7.86
C ALA A 67 -2.78 14.58 -7.56
N ILE A 68 -3.73 14.60 -6.63
CA ILE A 68 -4.61 13.46 -6.31
C ILE A 68 -5.66 13.27 -7.41
N LEU A 69 -6.24 14.37 -7.87
CA LEU A 69 -7.24 14.38 -8.93
C LEU A 69 -6.53 14.31 -10.28
N MET A 70 -6.78 13.24 -11.01
CA MET A 70 -6.20 12.99 -12.33
C MET A 70 -7.30 12.72 -13.36
N HIS A 71 -6.99 12.97 -14.63
CA HIS A 71 -7.92 12.73 -15.73
C HIS A 71 -8.41 11.26 -15.72
N PRO A 72 -9.72 10.97 -15.87
CA PRO A 72 -10.27 9.62 -15.74
C PRO A 72 -9.62 8.56 -16.64
N THR A 73 -9.17 8.97 -17.84
CA THR A 73 -8.46 8.10 -18.78
C THR A 73 -7.18 7.50 -18.18
N VAL A 74 -6.53 8.15 -17.22
CA VAL A 74 -5.35 7.59 -16.51
C VAL A 74 -5.71 6.27 -15.83
N TRP A 75 -6.88 6.21 -15.19
CA TRP A 75 -7.38 5.02 -14.48
C TRP A 75 -7.93 3.96 -15.42
N LYS A 76 -8.35 4.36 -16.63
CA LYS A 76 -8.70 3.42 -17.70
C LYS A 76 -7.45 2.79 -18.33
N ALA A 77 -6.45 3.61 -18.66
CA ALA A 77 -5.19 3.17 -19.25
C ALA A 77 -4.47 2.17 -18.33
N SER A 78 -4.36 2.50 -17.05
CA SER A 78 -3.81 1.64 -16.01
C SER A 78 -4.72 0.49 -15.57
N GLY A 79 -5.85 0.25 -16.25
CA GLY A 79 -6.74 -0.88 -15.95
C GLY A 79 -7.47 -0.81 -14.60
N HIS A 80 -7.31 0.25 -13.81
CA HIS A 80 -7.96 0.38 -12.50
C HIS A 80 -9.48 0.40 -12.62
N ILE A 81 -10.03 1.09 -13.62
CA ILE A 81 -11.48 1.12 -13.83
C ILE A 81 -12.06 -0.28 -14.12
N ASP A 82 -11.30 -1.11 -14.86
CA ASP A 82 -11.79 -2.41 -15.34
C ASP A 82 -11.45 -3.58 -14.41
N GLY A 83 -10.34 -3.47 -13.67
CA GLY A 83 -9.75 -4.57 -12.90
C GLY A 83 -9.59 -4.32 -11.40
N PHE A 84 -9.74 -3.09 -10.90
CA PHE A 84 -9.55 -2.77 -9.48
C PHE A 84 -10.83 -3.04 -8.67
N THR A 85 -11.23 -4.31 -8.65
CA THR A 85 -12.47 -4.75 -8.02
C THR A 85 -12.26 -5.90 -7.05
N ASP A 86 -12.88 -5.82 -5.88
CA ASP A 86 -12.95 -6.95 -4.95
C ASP A 86 -14.23 -7.78 -5.17
N PRO A 87 -14.18 -9.10 -4.92
CA PRO A 87 -15.37 -9.95 -4.93
C PRO A 87 -16.18 -9.71 -3.65
N LEU A 88 -17.36 -9.10 -3.80
CA LEU A 88 -18.23 -8.69 -2.69
C LEU A 88 -19.47 -9.59 -2.58
N VAL A 89 -19.82 -9.95 -1.35
CA VAL A 89 -21.09 -10.58 -0.98
C VAL A 89 -21.76 -9.85 0.18
N ASP A 90 -23.10 -9.83 0.20
CA ASP A 90 -23.87 -9.33 1.34
C ASP A 90 -24.58 -10.49 2.05
N CYS A 91 -24.72 -10.38 3.36
CA CYS A 91 -25.63 -11.23 4.09
C CYS A 91 -27.08 -10.80 3.83
N LYS A 92 -27.94 -11.73 3.40
CA LYS A 92 -29.36 -11.49 3.16
C LYS A 92 -30.14 -11.15 4.44
N LYS A 93 -29.59 -11.48 5.62
CA LYS A 93 -30.23 -11.29 6.93
C LYS A 93 -29.76 -10.02 7.67
N CYS A 94 -28.46 -9.80 7.78
CA CYS A 94 -27.91 -8.64 8.51
C CYS A 94 -27.39 -7.52 7.61
N HIS A 95 -27.43 -7.69 6.28
CA HIS A 95 -26.97 -6.72 5.28
C HIS A 95 -25.51 -6.27 5.41
N LYS A 96 -24.72 -6.93 6.28
CA LYS A 96 -23.27 -6.73 6.35
C LYS A 96 -22.61 -7.25 5.07
N ARG A 97 -21.55 -6.55 4.68
CA ARG A 97 -20.76 -6.77 3.46
C ARG A 97 -19.47 -7.47 3.81
N PHE A 98 -19.10 -8.46 3.01
CA PHE A 98 -17.89 -9.25 3.22
C PHE A 98 -17.16 -9.46 1.90
N ARG A 99 -15.84 -9.55 1.99
CA ARG A 99 -15.01 -10.02 0.90
C ARG A 99 -15.11 -11.53 0.75
N ALA A 100 -15.48 -11.97 -0.45
CA ALA A 100 -15.79 -13.37 -0.73
C ALA A 100 -14.54 -14.25 -0.62
N ASP A 101 -13.40 -13.78 -1.12
CA ASP A 101 -12.10 -14.47 -1.02
C ASP A 101 -11.67 -14.70 0.43
N HIS A 102 -11.71 -13.67 1.27
CA HIS A 102 -11.37 -13.82 2.69
C HIS A 102 -12.26 -14.86 3.40
N LEU A 103 -13.54 -14.95 3.04
CA LEU A 103 -14.44 -15.96 3.60
C LEU A 103 -14.08 -17.39 3.17
N LEU A 104 -13.57 -17.57 1.94
CA LEU A 104 -13.08 -18.87 1.46
C LEU A 104 -11.73 -19.23 2.11
N GLU A 105 -10.80 -18.27 2.17
CA GLU A 105 -9.49 -18.43 2.79
C GLU A 105 -9.60 -18.79 4.28
N ALA A 106 -10.53 -18.15 5.01
CA ALA A 106 -10.81 -18.48 6.41
C ALA A 106 -11.28 -19.94 6.62
N LYS A 107 -11.79 -20.59 5.56
CA LYS A 107 -12.15 -22.01 5.54
C LYS A 107 -11.10 -22.90 4.86
N GLY A 108 -9.96 -22.35 4.45
CA GLY A 108 -8.92 -23.05 3.70
C GLY A 108 -9.34 -23.45 2.28
N ILE A 109 -10.35 -22.79 1.71
CA ILE A 109 -10.84 -23.05 0.35
C ILE A 109 -10.18 -22.07 -0.61
N LYS A 110 -9.66 -22.56 -1.74
CA LYS A 110 -9.10 -21.69 -2.79
C LYS A 110 -10.22 -20.89 -3.47
N PRO A 111 -10.06 -19.57 -3.66
CA PRO A 111 -11.04 -18.74 -4.36
C PRO A 111 -11.37 -19.23 -5.78
N ASP A 112 -12.63 -19.58 -6.04
CA ASP A 112 -13.18 -19.84 -7.38
C ASP A 112 -14.51 -19.10 -7.54
N PHE A 113 -14.48 -18.01 -8.31
CA PHE A 113 -15.63 -17.12 -8.54
C PHE A 113 -16.31 -17.35 -9.88
N ARG A 114 -16.13 -18.52 -10.51
CA ARG A 114 -16.96 -18.90 -11.65
C ARG A 114 -18.45 -18.93 -11.24
N PRO A 115 -19.38 -18.52 -12.12
CA PRO A 115 -20.80 -18.53 -11.79
C PRO A 115 -21.25 -19.90 -11.25
N GLY A 116 -21.84 -19.91 -10.05
CA GLY A 116 -22.28 -21.14 -9.36
C GLY A 116 -21.26 -21.76 -8.40
N SER A 117 -19.94 -21.68 -8.68
CA SER A 117 -18.89 -22.31 -7.86
C SER A 117 -18.83 -21.78 -6.43
N TRP A 118 -19.17 -20.51 -6.23
CA TRP A 118 -19.27 -19.89 -4.90
C TRP A 118 -20.37 -20.49 -4.01
N LEU A 119 -21.53 -20.82 -4.61
CA LEU A 119 -22.69 -21.32 -3.86
C LEU A 119 -22.47 -22.75 -3.35
N ASP A 120 -21.67 -23.54 -4.07
CA ASP A 120 -21.31 -24.91 -3.69
C ASP A 120 -20.47 -24.97 -2.40
N ALA A 121 -19.73 -23.89 -2.10
CA ALA A 121 -18.91 -23.79 -0.89
C ALA A 121 -19.73 -23.64 0.41
N LYS A 122 -21.07 -23.46 0.31
CA LYS A 122 -22.01 -23.32 1.44
C LYS A 122 -21.48 -22.41 2.56
N ILE A 123 -21.01 -21.22 2.17
CA ILE A 123 -20.50 -20.23 3.12
C ILE A 123 -21.67 -19.49 3.73
N ALA A 124 -21.80 -19.57 5.06
CA ALA A 124 -22.73 -18.79 5.84
C ALA A 124 -22.08 -17.49 6.32
N CYS A 125 -22.90 -16.47 6.58
CA CYS A 125 -22.45 -15.21 7.16
C CYS A 125 -21.75 -15.47 8.52
N PRO A 126 -20.51 -14.98 8.73
CA PRO A 126 -19.77 -15.21 9.97
C PRO A 126 -20.41 -14.54 11.19
N GLU A 127 -21.24 -13.53 10.97
CA GLU A 127 -21.85 -12.72 12.02
C GLU A 127 -23.19 -13.26 12.53
N CYS A 128 -23.99 -13.88 11.66
CA CYS A 128 -25.35 -14.27 12.00
C CYS A 128 -25.79 -15.63 11.43
N GLY A 129 -24.91 -16.34 10.73
CA GLY A 129 -25.18 -17.64 10.12
C GLY A 129 -26.17 -17.62 8.94
N GLY A 130 -26.60 -16.43 8.49
CA GLY A 130 -27.54 -16.30 7.37
C GLY A 130 -26.90 -16.50 5.99
N ASP A 131 -27.74 -16.71 4.98
CA ASP A 131 -27.30 -16.88 3.59
C ASP A 131 -26.65 -15.61 3.01
N LEU A 132 -25.66 -15.82 2.15
CA LEU A 132 -24.98 -14.76 1.41
C LEU A 132 -25.58 -14.61 -0.01
N THR A 133 -25.44 -13.43 -0.60
CA THR A 133 -25.76 -13.19 -2.03
C THR A 133 -24.72 -13.85 -2.95
N ASP A 134 -25.01 -13.85 -4.25
CA ASP A 134 -23.98 -14.12 -5.26
C ASP A 134 -22.87 -13.05 -5.22
N VAL A 135 -21.68 -13.46 -5.68
CA VAL A 135 -20.50 -12.60 -5.74
C VAL A 135 -20.69 -11.53 -6.83
N ARG A 136 -20.47 -10.27 -6.48
CA ARG A 136 -20.40 -9.16 -7.43
C ARG A 136 -19.05 -8.47 -7.37
N LYS A 137 -18.63 -7.87 -8.48
CA LYS A 137 -17.43 -7.03 -8.51
C LYS A 137 -17.74 -5.66 -7.90
N PHE A 138 -16.93 -5.24 -6.93
CA PHE A 138 -17.03 -3.93 -6.32
C PHE A 138 -15.76 -3.12 -6.60
N ASN A 139 -15.89 -1.99 -7.31
CA ASN A 139 -14.75 -1.13 -7.62
C ASN A 139 -14.25 -0.42 -6.35
N LEU A 140 -12.96 -0.53 -6.08
CA LEU A 140 -12.32 -0.01 -4.87
C LEU A 140 -11.89 1.46 -4.99
N MET A 141 -12.06 2.11 -6.15
CA MET A 141 -11.74 3.53 -6.29
C MET A 141 -12.84 4.40 -5.69
N PHE A 142 -12.45 5.42 -4.93
CA PHE A 142 -13.38 6.49 -4.56
C PHE A 142 -13.69 7.35 -5.78
N LYS A 143 -14.98 7.48 -6.07
CA LYS A 143 -15.52 8.29 -7.16
C LYS A 143 -16.09 9.59 -6.61
N THR A 144 -15.81 10.70 -7.28
CA THR A 144 -16.38 12.02 -7.02
C THR A 144 -16.75 12.70 -8.34
N GLN A 145 -17.41 13.85 -8.28
CA GLN A 145 -17.80 14.62 -9.46
C GLN A 145 -17.05 15.97 -9.48
N MET A 146 -16.56 16.33 -10.67
CA MET A 146 -15.93 17.63 -10.92
C MET A 146 -16.83 18.43 -11.86
N GLY A 147 -17.44 19.48 -11.32
CA GLY A 147 -18.37 20.35 -12.06
C GLY A 147 -19.10 21.30 -11.11
N VAL A 148 -19.65 22.38 -11.67
CA VAL A 148 -20.37 23.41 -10.89
C VAL A 148 -21.81 23.01 -10.61
N ILE A 149 -22.42 22.23 -11.51
CA ILE A 149 -23.82 21.82 -11.45
C ILE A 149 -23.88 20.37 -10.97
N GLU A 150 -24.62 20.16 -9.89
CA GLU A 150 -24.88 18.84 -9.33
C GLU A 150 -25.57 17.96 -10.38
N GLY A 151 -24.98 16.80 -10.69
CA GLY A 151 -25.50 15.86 -11.70
C GLY A 151 -24.97 16.07 -13.14
N GLU A 152 -24.32 17.19 -13.44
CA GLU A 152 -23.68 17.45 -14.75
C GLU A 152 -22.15 17.41 -14.71
N GLY A 153 -21.57 17.15 -13.52
CA GLY A 153 -20.13 17.03 -13.33
C GLY A 153 -19.52 15.82 -14.03
N SER A 154 -18.27 15.97 -14.45
CA SER A 154 -17.49 14.84 -14.95
C SER A 154 -17.05 13.96 -13.78
N ASP A 155 -17.28 12.66 -13.92
CA ASP A 155 -16.82 11.68 -12.95
C ASP A 155 -15.28 11.69 -12.89
N ILE A 156 -14.73 11.89 -11.69
CA ILE A 156 -13.30 11.80 -11.41
C ILE A 156 -13.08 10.90 -10.18
N PHE A 157 -11.84 10.51 -9.95
CA PHE A 157 -11.49 9.56 -8.89
C PHE A 157 -10.44 10.15 -7.97
N LEU A 158 -10.52 9.77 -6.70
CA LEU A 158 -9.38 9.88 -5.81
C LEU A 158 -8.42 8.73 -6.14
N ARG A 159 -7.14 9.05 -6.35
CA ARG A 159 -6.15 8.05 -6.76
C ARG A 159 -6.04 6.88 -5.77
N PRO A 160 -6.07 5.62 -6.23
CA PRO A 160 -5.89 4.43 -5.39
C PRO A 160 -4.42 4.07 -5.13
N GLU A 161 -3.52 4.72 -5.85
CA GLU A 161 -2.06 4.61 -5.73
C GLU A 161 -1.39 5.92 -6.20
N THR A 162 -0.10 6.10 -5.88
CA THR A 162 0.64 7.33 -6.26
C THR A 162 1.43 7.17 -7.57
N ALA A 163 1.76 5.93 -7.95
CA ALA A 163 2.58 5.57 -9.11
C ALA A 163 2.11 6.18 -10.44
N GLN A 164 0.81 6.25 -10.70
CA GLN A 164 0.27 6.80 -11.96
C GLN A 164 0.69 8.25 -12.20
N GLY A 165 0.83 9.05 -11.14
CA GLY A 165 1.32 10.43 -11.22
C GLY A 165 2.75 10.52 -11.73
N ILE A 166 3.57 9.53 -11.41
CA ILE A 166 4.95 9.41 -11.88
C ILE A 166 4.98 9.04 -13.36
N TYR A 167 4.19 8.05 -13.78
CA TYR A 167 4.20 7.56 -15.16
C TYR A 167 3.79 8.64 -16.17
N VAL A 168 2.73 9.39 -15.89
CA VAL A 168 2.27 10.48 -16.77
C VAL A 168 3.25 11.65 -16.84
N ASN A 169 4.17 11.76 -15.87
CA ASN A 169 5.21 12.79 -15.83
C ASN A 169 6.60 12.27 -16.21
N PHE A 170 6.74 11.03 -16.69
CA PHE A 170 8.03 10.43 -17.03
C PHE A 170 8.87 11.33 -17.95
N LEU A 171 8.32 11.76 -19.09
CA LEU A 171 9.04 12.63 -20.03
C LEU A 171 9.26 14.05 -19.49
N ASN A 172 8.30 14.60 -18.76
CA ASN A 172 8.43 15.93 -18.15
C ASN A 172 9.63 15.97 -17.21
N VAL A 173 9.76 14.95 -16.36
CA VAL A 173 10.86 14.82 -15.40
C VAL A 173 12.17 14.47 -16.10
N GLN A 174 12.16 13.50 -17.03
CA GLN A 174 13.35 13.09 -17.77
C GLN A 174 13.98 14.28 -18.52
N GLY A 175 13.16 15.07 -19.22
CA GLY A 175 13.61 16.21 -19.99
C GLY A 175 14.07 17.39 -19.13
N SER A 176 13.28 17.79 -18.13
CA SER A 176 13.61 18.94 -17.26
C SER A 176 14.86 18.69 -16.41
N MET A 177 15.04 17.47 -15.92
CA MET A 177 16.18 17.07 -15.09
C MET A 177 17.35 16.49 -15.90
N ARG A 178 17.20 16.40 -17.24
CA ARG A 178 18.19 15.83 -18.17
C ARG A 178 18.72 14.47 -17.73
N LYS A 179 17.84 13.62 -17.18
CA LYS A 179 18.24 12.31 -16.68
C LYS A 179 18.47 11.34 -17.83
N LYS A 180 19.53 10.55 -17.71
CA LYS A 180 19.77 9.36 -18.54
C LYS A 180 19.28 8.13 -17.79
N ILE A 181 18.91 7.08 -18.51
CA ILE A 181 18.60 5.77 -17.91
C ILE A 181 19.92 5.10 -17.49
N PRO A 182 19.97 4.45 -16.31
CA PRO A 182 18.89 4.30 -15.33
C PRO A 182 18.69 5.54 -14.44
N PHE A 183 17.43 5.85 -14.13
CA PHE A 183 17.07 6.86 -13.12
C PHE A 183 15.70 6.54 -12.53
N GLY A 184 15.39 7.11 -11.37
CA GLY A 184 14.10 6.95 -10.73
C GLY A 184 13.39 8.26 -10.43
N ILE A 185 12.10 8.13 -10.18
CA ILE A 185 11.25 9.20 -9.66
C ILE A 185 10.59 8.68 -8.39
N ALA A 186 10.69 9.45 -7.32
CA ALA A 186 10.13 9.13 -6.01
C ALA A 186 9.03 10.11 -5.64
N GLN A 187 7.98 9.62 -4.99
CA GLN A 187 6.84 10.41 -4.54
C GLN A 187 6.35 9.90 -3.19
N VAL A 188 5.98 10.85 -2.32
CA VAL A 188 5.25 10.55 -1.10
C VAL A 188 3.92 11.29 -1.15
N GLY A 189 2.82 10.58 -0.93
CA GLY A 189 1.52 11.24 -0.95
C GLY A 189 0.35 10.33 -0.62
N LYS A 190 -0.84 10.94 -0.53
CA LYS A 190 -2.07 10.24 -0.18
C LYS A 190 -2.59 9.34 -1.29
N ALA A 191 -3.19 8.23 -0.92
CA ALA A 191 -3.96 7.32 -1.78
C ALA A 191 -5.21 6.86 -1.04
N PHE A 192 -6.22 6.42 -1.80
CA PHE A 192 -7.55 6.12 -1.29
C PHE A 192 -8.07 4.79 -1.83
N ARG A 193 -8.48 3.89 -0.94
CA ARG A 193 -9.09 2.61 -1.33
C ARG A 193 -10.41 2.44 -0.59
N ASN A 194 -11.49 2.19 -1.33
CA ASN A 194 -12.82 1.98 -0.81
C ASN A 194 -12.97 0.55 -0.24
N GLU A 195 -12.17 0.27 0.79
CA GLU A 195 -12.06 -1.05 1.41
C GLU A 195 -13.41 -1.55 1.94
N ILE A 196 -13.71 -2.81 1.64
CA ILE A 196 -14.99 -3.46 2.00
C ILE A 196 -14.97 -3.89 3.46
N THR A 197 -13.86 -4.51 3.90
CA THR A 197 -13.74 -5.08 5.24
C THR A 197 -12.69 -4.32 6.06
N PRO A 198 -13.10 -3.24 6.75
CA PRO A 198 -12.22 -2.48 7.62
C PRO A 198 -11.72 -3.33 8.80
N GLY A 199 -10.44 -3.22 9.17
CA GLY A 199 -9.87 -3.99 10.30
C GLY A 199 -8.38 -3.77 10.53
N HIS A 200 -7.87 -4.25 11.67
CA HIS A 200 -6.44 -4.21 12.05
C HIS A 200 -5.80 -2.82 12.15
N PHE A 201 -6.51 -1.86 12.74
CA PHE A 201 -6.01 -0.51 13.01
C PHE A 201 -5.52 0.21 11.74
N THR A 202 -4.36 0.87 11.76
CA THR A 202 -3.82 1.57 10.58
C THR A 202 -3.23 0.65 9.50
N TYR A 203 -3.26 -0.68 9.68
CA TYR A 203 -2.79 -1.63 8.67
C TYR A 203 -3.68 -1.65 7.41
N ARG A 204 -5.01 -1.53 7.59
CA ARG A 204 -6.00 -1.39 6.50
C ARG A 204 -6.89 -0.17 6.71
N THR A 205 -6.60 0.88 5.98
CA THR A 205 -7.35 2.14 6.01
C THR A 205 -7.91 2.49 4.63
N ARG A 206 -8.91 3.38 4.60
CA ARG A 206 -9.49 3.90 3.35
C ARG A 206 -8.71 5.09 2.79
N GLU A 207 -8.01 5.79 3.66
CA GLU A 207 -7.12 6.89 3.37
C GLU A 207 -5.76 6.59 4.01
N PHE A 208 -4.70 6.65 3.24
CA PHE A 208 -3.33 6.40 3.68
C PHE A 208 -2.33 7.18 2.84
N GLU A 209 -1.07 7.23 3.27
CA GLU A 209 0.03 7.76 2.49
C GLU A 209 0.94 6.62 2.03
N GLN A 210 1.43 6.71 0.80
CA GLN A 210 2.44 5.81 0.26
C GLN A 210 3.73 6.57 0.00
N MET A 211 4.85 5.85 0.06
CA MET A 211 6.16 6.30 -0.36
C MET A 211 6.59 5.38 -1.49
N GLU A 212 6.43 5.84 -2.73
CA GLU A 212 6.62 5.03 -3.93
C GLU A 212 7.74 5.58 -4.79
N GLN A 213 8.45 4.67 -5.44
CA GLN A 213 9.57 4.97 -6.30
C GLN A 213 9.45 4.12 -7.56
N GLN A 214 9.57 4.75 -8.72
CA GLN A 214 9.56 4.08 -10.03
C GLN A 214 10.93 4.25 -10.69
N TYR A 215 11.68 3.16 -10.83
CA TYR A 215 13.05 3.15 -11.34
C TYR A 215 13.06 2.68 -12.79
N PHE A 216 13.35 3.60 -13.71
CA PHE A 216 13.34 3.35 -15.14
C PHE A 216 14.70 2.80 -15.56
N VAL A 217 14.69 1.61 -16.15
CA VAL A 217 15.89 0.85 -16.50
C VAL A 217 15.82 0.34 -17.93
N HIS A 218 16.99 0.03 -18.49
CA HIS A 218 17.06 -0.70 -19.76
C HIS A 218 16.50 -2.13 -19.59
N PRO A 219 15.74 -2.67 -20.56
CA PRO A 219 15.19 -4.03 -20.46
C PRO A 219 16.24 -5.10 -20.12
N ASP A 220 17.40 -5.07 -20.75
CA ASP A 220 18.49 -6.04 -20.53
C ASP A 220 19.09 -6.02 -19.12
N GLU A 221 18.98 -4.90 -18.40
CA GLU A 221 19.57 -4.73 -17.05
C GLU A 221 18.51 -4.85 -15.95
N SER A 222 17.25 -5.05 -16.33
CA SER A 222 16.10 -4.86 -15.43
C SER A 222 16.08 -5.84 -14.25
N MET A 223 16.46 -7.10 -14.46
CA MET A 223 16.56 -8.10 -13.39
C MET A 223 17.73 -7.86 -12.42
N GLU A 224 18.83 -7.27 -12.89
CA GLU A 224 19.95 -6.87 -12.03
C GLU A 224 19.51 -5.75 -11.08
N TRP A 225 18.83 -4.73 -11.62
CA TRP A 225 18.26 -3.64 -10.82
C TRP A 225 17.19 -4.12 -9.86
N PHE A 226 16.33 -5.05 -10.28
CA PHE A 226 15.35 -5.68 -9.40
C PHE A 226 16.03 -6.34 -8.18
N ALA A 227 17.08 -7.14 -8.40
CA ALA A 227 17.82 -7.78 -7.32
C ALA A 227 18.46 -6.76 -6.36
N LYS A 228 19.02 -5.66 -6.88
CA LYS A 228 19.57 -4.56 -6.07
C LYS A 228 18.50 -3.91 -5.20
N TRP A 229 17.35 -3.54 -5.78
CA TRP A 229 16.27 -2.87 -5.06
C TRP A 229 15.64 -3.75 -3.97
N LYS A 230 15.52 -5.07 -4.20
CA LYS A 230 15.11 -6.01 -3.14
C LYS A 230 16.00 -5.93 -1.91
N LYS A 231 17.32 -5.96 -2.12
CA LYS A 231 18.30 -5.88 -1.04
C LYS A 231 18.26 -4.51 -0.36
N GLU A 232 18.28 -3.43 -1.14
CA GLU A 232 18.24 -2.06 -0.61
C GLU A 232 16.99 -1.80 0.24
N LYS A 233 15.82 -2.32 -0.18
CA LYS A 233 14.57 -2.16 0.57
C LYS A 233 14.61 -2.84 1.93
N TYR A 234 15.04 -4.11 1.97
CA TYR A 234 15.17 -4.85 3.23
C TYR A 234 16.19 -4.19 4.16
N ASP A 235 17.36 -3.84 3.62
CA ASP A 235 18.44 -3.22 4.38
C ASP A 235 18.05 -1.85 4.96
N TRP A 236 17.19 -1.10 4.28
CA TRP A 236 16.72 0.19 4.78
C TRP A 236 15.98 0.05 6.12
N TYR A 237 15.03 -0.88 6.24
CA TYR A 237 14.31 -1.12 7.50
C TYR A 237 15.25 -1.58 8.62
N ILE A 238 16.17 -2.51 8.32
CA ILE A 238 17.18 -2.97 9.29
C ILE A 238 18.10 -1.82 9.74
N SER A 239 18.51 -0.95 8.81
CA SER A 239 19.39 0.19 9.12
C SER A 239 18.75 1.22 10.05
N LEU A 240 17.42 1.26 10.09
CA LEU A 240 16.65 2.13 11.00
C LEU A 240 16.34 1.47 12.35
N GLY A 241 16.87 0.26 12.59
CA GLY A 241 16.78 -0.42 13.89
C GLY A 241 15.66 -1.46 14.01
N MET A 242 14.96 -1.78 12.91
CA MET A 242 13.94 -2.83 12.94
C MET A 242 14.58 -4.20 13.24
N LYS A 243 14.00 -4.95 14.18
CA LYS A 243 14.50 -6.26 14.61
C LYS A 243 14.39 -7.29 13.49
N LYS A 244 15.49 -7.98 13.20
CA LYS A 244 15.56 -8.98 12.12
C LYS A 244 14.59 -10.14 12.31
N GLU A 245 14.32 -10.55 13.54
CA GLU A 245 13.33 -11.61 13.83
C GLU A 245 11.89 -11.25 13.44
N ASN A 246 11.59 -9.94 13.30
CA ASN A 246 10.27 -9.46 12.92
C ASN A 246 10.17 -9.11 11.43
N LEU A 247 11.22 -9.29 10.64
CA LEU A 247 11.27 -8.90 9.22
C LEU A 247 11.70 -10.06 8.34
N GLN A 248 10.90 -10.39 7.32
CA GLN A 248 11.25 -11.41 6.34
C GLN A 248 11.02 -10.93 4.90
N MET A 249 11.69 -11.62 3.97
CA MET A 249 11.47 -11.45 2.54
C MET A 249 10.61 -12.59 2.04
N ARG A 250 9.51 -12.28 1.35
CA ARG A 250 8.64 -13.27 0.71
C ARG A 250 8.60 -13.01 -0.80
N GLU A 251 8.87 -14.04 -1.59
CA GLU A 251 8.65 -14.02 -3.03
C GLU A 251 7.18 -14.35 -3.32
N HIS A 252 6.58 -13.64 -4.27
CA HIS A 252 5.23 -13.98 -4.74
C HIS A 252 5.26 -15.24 -5.59
N GLU A 253 4.29 -16.13 -5.37
CA GLU A 253 4.07 -17.26 -6.27
C GLU A 253 3.49 -16.79 -7.60
N LYS A 254 3.62 -17.60 -8.67
CA LYS A 254 3.21 -17.20 -10.02
C LYS A 254 1.73 -16.83 -10.15
N ASP A 255 0.87 -17.37 -9.29
CA ASP A 255 -0.57 -17.11 -9.22
C ASP A 255 -0.94 -15.88 -8.37
N GLU A 256 -0.01 -15.33 -7.60
CA GLU A 256 -0.18 -14.11 -6.79
C GLU A 256 0.26 -12.83 -7.53
N LEU A 257 1.04 -12.97 -8.61
CA LEU A 257 1.55 -11.84 -9.39
C LEU A 257 0.41 -11.02 -10.01
N ALA A 258 0.44 -9.70 -9.80
CA ALA A 258 -0.40 -8.78 -10.54
C ALA A 258 -0.20 -8.96 -12.05
N HIS A 259 -1.25 -8.75 -12.85
CA HIS A 259 -1.26 -9.02 -14.29
C HIS A 259 -0.15 -8.33 -15.11
N TYR A 260 0.54 -7.34 -14.55
CA TYR A 260 1.67 -6.61 -15.13
C TYR A 260 3.05 -6.96 -14.54
N ALA A 261 3.11 -7.70 -13.43
CA ALA A 261 4.35 -7.98 -12.71
C ALA A 261 5.07 -9.21 -13.30
N GLN A 262 6.35 -9.05 -13.67
CA GLN A 262 7.22 -10.16 -14.09
C GLN A 262 7.82 -10.91 -12.89
N ALA A 263 8.02 -10.19 -11.78
CA ALA A 263 8.42 -10.72 -10.49
C ALA A 263 7.99 -9.73 -9.40
N ALA A 264 7.68 -10.23 -8.21
CA ALA A 264 7.27 -9.41 -7.07
C ALA A 264 7.81 -10.01 -5.76
N PHE A 265 8.24 -9.13 -4.86
CA PHE A 265 8.73 -9.49 -3.55
C PHE A 265 8.15 -8.54 -2.52
N ASP A 266 7.74 -9.10 -1.39
CA ASP A 266 7.30 -8.33 -0.23
C ASP A 266 8.34 -8.40 0.88
N VAL A 267 8.61 -7.24 1.47
CA VAL A 267 9.11 -7.16 2.84
C VAL A 267 7.90 -7.34 3.74
N GLU A 268 7.87 -8.41 4.52
CA GLU A 268 6.80 -8.67 5.49
C GLU A 268 7.28 -8.42 6.92
N TYR A 269 6.43 -7.79 7.72
CA TYR A 269 6.65 -7.55 9.16
C TYR A 269 5.75 -8.47 9.99
N ASN A 270 6.26 -8.97 11.11
CA ASN A 270 5.51 -9.82 12.03
C ASN A 270 4.59 -8.98 12.94
N TYR A 271 3.33 -8.80 12.55
CA TYR A 271 2.37 -8.03 13.32
C TYR A 271 1.73 -8.89 14.44
N PRO A 272 1.63 -8.37 15.68
CA PRO A 272 0.97 -9.04 16.80
C PRO A 272 -0.43 -9.57 16.46
N GLY A 273 -0.66 -10.87 16.65
CA GLY A 273 -1.94 -11.53 16.36
C GLY A 273 -2.29 -11.69 14.87
N MET A 274 -1.44 -11.23 13.95
CA MET A 274 -1.65 -11.31 12.50
C MET A 274 -0.56 -12.11 11.78
N GLY A 275 0.61 -12.28 12.40
CA GLY A 275 1.78 -12.91 11.80
C GLY A 275 2.45 -12.00 10.77
N PHE A 276 3.27 -12.61 9.90
CA PHE A 276 3.94 -11.91 8.82
C PHE A 276 2.94 -11.38 7.79
N LYS A 277 2.97 -10.07 7.56
CA LYS A 277 2.14 -9.36 6.59
C LYS A 277 2.93 -8.26 5.89
N GLU A 278 2.49 -7.91 4.68
CA GLU A 278 3.14 -6.94 3.80
C GLU A 278 3.38 -5.58 4.49
N LEU A 279 4.65 -5.16 4.50
CA LEU A 279 5.10 -3.84 4.94
C LEU A 279 5.44 -2.95 3.73
N ALA A 280 6.15 -3.51 2.76
CA ALA A 280 6.55 -2.86 1.52
C ALA A 280 6.70 -3.88 0.39
N GLY A 281 6.50 -3.45 -0.84
CA GLY A 281 6.64 -4.27 -2.05
C GLY A 281 7.77 -3.78 -2.96
N VAL A 282 8.38 -4.73 -3.68
CA VAL A 282 9.30 -4.48 -4.80
C VAL A 282 8.79 -5.25 -6.01
N HIS A 283 8.40 -4.53 -7.06
CA HIS A 283 7.77 -5.13 -8.24
C HIS A 283 8.57 -4.84 -9.50
N HIS A 284 8.79 -5.87 -10.32
CA HIS A 284 9.27 -5.70 -11.68
C HIS A 284 8.07 -5.59 -12.63
N ARG A 285 7.74 -4.37 -13.07
CA ARG A 285 6.51 -4.09 -13.85
C ARG A 285 6.70 -4.16 -15.37
N GLY A 286 7.91 -4.49 -15.82
CA GLY A 286 8.26 -4.47 -17.24
C GLY A 286 8.01 -3.09 -17.83
N ASN A 287 7.50 -3.02 -19.06
CA ASN A 287 7.14 -1.77 -19.73
C ASN A 287 5.64 -1.48 -19.72
N TRP A 288 4.84 -2.21 -18.91
CA TRP A 288 3.38 -2.19 -19.01
C TRP A 288 2.80 -0.79 -18.79
N ASP A 289 3.20 -0.10 -17.71
CA ASP A 289 2.62 1.20 -17.34
C ASP A 289 2.83 2.26 -18.43
N LEU A 290 4.06 2.42 -18.92
CA LEU A 290 4.37 3.38 -19.98
C LEU A 290 3.74 3.00 -21.32
N SER A 291 3.71 1.70 -21.66
CA SER A 291 3.09 1.24 -22.91
C SER A 291 1.59 1.54 -22.95
N ARG A 292 0.89 1.33 -21.82
CA ARG A 292 -0.53 1.62 -21.68
C ARG A 292 -0.83 3.11 -21.76
N HIS A 293 -0.04 3.96 -21.09
CA HIS A 293 -0.21 5.40 -21.21
C HIS A 293 0.11 5.91 -22.61
N GLN A 294 1.10 5.35 -23.30
CA GLN A 294 1.40 5.66 -24.69
C GLN A 294 0.21 5.32 -25.61
N GLU A 295 -0.37 4.12 -25.46
CA GLU A 295 -1.54 3.68 -26.22
C GLU A 295 -2.75 4.63 -26.03
N PHE A 296 -3.06 4.99 -24.78
CA PHE A 296 -4.27 5.78 -24.47
C PHE A 296 -4.11 7.29 -24.68
N SER A 297 -2.88 7.82 -24.59
CA SER A 297 -2.61 9.24 -24.78
C SER A 297 -2.20 9.62 -26.20
N GLY A 298 -1.71 8.66 -26.99
CA GLY A 298 -1.09 8.89 -28.30
C GLY A 298 0.29 9.54 -28.24
N GLN A 299 0.85 9.79 -27.03
CA GLN A 299 2.19 10.33 -26.84
C GLN A 299 3.23 9.20 -26.80
N LYS A 300 4.38 9.38 -27.46
CA LYS A 300 5.48 8.41 -27.43
C LYS A 300 6.23 8.50 -26.11
N LEU A 301 6.06 7.53 -25.21
CA LEU A 301 6.74 7.42 -23.92
C LEU A 301 8.00 6.55 -24.00
N GLU A 302 8.74 6.69 -25.10
CA GLU A 302 10.00 5.97 -25.38
C GLU A 302 11.21 6.80 -24.94
N TYR A 303 12.27 6.12 -24.48
CA TYR A 303 13.59 6.71 -24.28
C TYR A 303 14.47 6.46 -25.51
N PHE A 304 15.27 7.46 -25.90
CA PHE A 304 16.27 7.32 -26.97
C PHE A 304 17.67 7.32 -26.37
N ASP A 305 18.33 6.16 -26.41
CA ASP A 305 19.73 6.04 -26.02
C ASP A 305 20.62 6.47 -27.18
N GLN A 306 21.33 7.58 -27.01
CA GLN A 306 22.22 8.13 -28.04
C GLN A 306 23.51 7.32 -28.19
N GLU A 307 23.96 6.64 -27.13
CA GLU A 307 25.22 5.89 -27.12
C GLU A 307 25.03 4.55 -27.84
N LYS A 308 23.86 3.92 -27.63
CA LYS A 308 23.47 2.68 -28.33
C LYS A 308 22.69 2.89 -29.62
N ASN A 309 22.27 4.13 -29.89
CA ASN A 309 21.44 4.53 -31.03
C ASN A 309 20.15 3.69 -31.16
N GLU A 310 19.41 3.56 -30.06
CA GLU A 310 18.19 2.75 -29.98
C GLU A 310 17.06 3.46 -29.25
N ARG A 311 15.82 3.06 -29.57
CA ARG A 311 14.60 3.52 -28.89
C ARG A 311 13.92 2.35 -28.23
N TYR A 312 13.53 2.52 -26.97
CA TYR A 312 12.80 1.50 -26.22
C TYR A 312 11.88 2.15 -25.19
N ILE A 313 10.88 1.41 -24.74
CA ILE A 313 10.10 1.76 -23.56
C ILE A 313 10.83 1.17 -22.35
N PRO A 314 11.27 1.99 -21.38
CA PRO A 314 12.00 1.50 -20.22
C PRO A 314 11.20 0.46 -19.43
N HIS A 315 11.91 -0.49 -18.84
CA HIS A 315 11.34 -1.32 -17.79
C HIS A 315 11.28 -0.52 -16.48
N ILE A 316 10.31 -0.84 -15.63
CA ILE A 316 10.10 -0.19 -14.34
C ILE A 316 10.33 -1.18 -13.22
N ILE A 317 11.25 -0.83 -12.33
CA ILE A 317 11.36 -1.45 -11.00
C ILE A 317 10.69 -0.51 -10.00
N GLU A 318 9.60 -0.97 -9.43
CA GLU A 318 8.84 -0.25 -8.43
C GLU A 318 9.31 -0.65 -7.03
N THR A 319 9.43 0.34 -6.14
CA THR A 319 9.36 0.08 -4.71
C THR A 319 8.22 0.89 -4.10
N SER A 320 7.38 0.24 -3.30
CA SER A 320 6.20 0.85 -2.69
C SER A 320 6.16 0.53 -1.20
N ASP A 321 6.16 1.57 -0.37
CA ASP A 321 6.00 1.46 1.08
C ASP A 321 4.72 2.15 1.51
N GLY A 322 3.95 1.54 2.42
CA GLY A 322 2.88 2.24 3.12
C GLY A 322 3.46 3.08 4.26
N ALA A 323 3.38 4.41 4.20
CA ALA A 323 3.91 5.27 5.27
C ALA A 323 3.22 5.00 6.61
N ASP A 324 1.92 4.71 6.57
CA ASP A 324 1.10 4.35 7.72
C ASP A 324 1.50 2.99 8.31
N ARG A 325 1.74 1.98 7.44
CA ARG A 325 2.20 0.65 7.84
C ARG A 325 3.60 0.70 8.43
N ALA A 326 4.53 1.41 7.78
CA ALA A 326 5.88 1.63 8.29
C ALA A 326 5.86 2.32 9.66
N THR A 327 5.04 3.35 9.83
CA THR A 327 4.90 4.04 11.11
C THR A 327 4.37 3.10 12.20
N LEU A 328 3.35 2.28 11.89
CA LEU A 328 2.83 1.28 12.82
C LEU A 328 3.89 0.22 13.16
N ALA A 329 4.61 -0.30 12.16
CA ALA A 329 5.65 -1.31 12.36
C ALA A 329 6.77 -0.79 13.27
N PHE A 330 7.28 0.44 13.05
CA PHE A 330 8.27 1.04 13.94
C PHE A 330 7.74 1.24 15.37
N LEU A 331 6.47 1.63 15.52
CA LEU A 331 5.84 1.78 16.84
C LEU A 331 5.74 0.43 17.57
N ILE A 332 5.34 -0.64 16.86
CA ILE A 332 5.25 -2.00 17.41
C ILE A 332 6.65 -2.52 17.77
N ASP A 333 7.63 -2.34 16.89
CA ASP A 333 8.96 -2.91 17.05
C ASP A 333 9.72 -2.30 18.24
N ALA A 334 9.44 -1.03 18.52
CA ALA A 334 10.00 -0.28 19.65
C ALA A 334 9.26 -0.50 20.98
N TYR A 335 8.00 -0.97 20.95
CA TYR A 335 7.18 -1.12 22.15
C TYR A 335 7.74 -2.18 23.11
N GLU A 336 7.98 -1.80 24.37
CA GLU A 336 8.41 -2.72 25.41
C GLU A 336 7.61 -2.53 26.71
N GLU A 337 7.13 -3.63 27.30
CA GLU A 337 6.63 -3.66 28.67
C GLU A 337 7.78 -4.03 29.62
N VAL A 338 8.16 -3.10 30.48
CA VAL A 338 9.24 -3.29 31.46
C VAL A 338 8.63 -3.40 32.86
N ASP A 339 9.09 -4.37 33.65
CA ASP A 339 8.69 -4.44 35.06
C ASP A 339 9.25 -3.23 35.83
N THR A 340 8.40 -2.51 36.56
CA THR A 340 8.88 -1.45 37.45
C THR A 340 9.76 -2.03 38.55
N ARG A 341 10.87 -1.36 38.84
CA ARG A 341 11.67 -1.64 40.05
C ARG A 341 11.05 -0.89 41.23
N SER A 342 9.93 -1.37 41.77
CA SER A 342 9.48 -0.91 43.08
C SER A 342 10.30 -1.59 44.17
N GLY A 343 11.16 -0.82 44.83
CA GLY A 343 11.79 -1.25 46.08
C GLY A 343 10.79 -1.12 47.22
N GLU A 344 9.98 -2.15 47.44
CA GLU A 344 9.34 -2.56 48.71
C GLU A 344 8.28 -3.65 48.40
N ASP A 345 8.36 -4.76 49.13
CA ASP A 345 7.82 -6.09 48.81
C ASP A 345 6.28 -6.25 48.67
N ASP A 346 5.49 -5.17 48.67
CA ASP A 346 4.02 -5.24 48.59
C ASP A 346 3.35 -4.22 47.63
N ALA A 347 4.11 -3.45 46.86
CA ALA A 347 3.53 -2.61 45.81
C ALA A 347 3.25 -3.46 44.55
N LYS A 348 2.00 -3.44 44.06
CA LYS A 348 1.58 -4.06 42.79
C LYS A 348 2.68 -3.84 41.73
N ARG A 349 3.16 -4.91 41.10
CA ARG A 349 4.05 -4.84 39.93
C ARG A 349 3.32 -4.12 38.81
N GLU A 350 3.41 -2.79 38.79
CA GLU A 350 2.95 -2.00 37.65
C GLU A 350 3.99 -2.20 36.55
N LYS A 351 3.55 -2.58 35.36
CA LYS A 351 4.43 -2.60 34.20
C LYS A 351 4.49 -1.18 33.65
N GLU A 352 5.70 -0.67 33.44
CA GLU A 352 5.90 0.57 32.71
C GLU A 352 6.04 0.26 31.22
N VAL A 353 5.35 1.04 30.39
CA VAL A 353 5.46 0.93 28.93
C VAL A 353 6.48 1.95 28.47
N VAL A 354 7.52 1.48 27.79
CA VAL A 354 8.63 2.29 27.26
C VAL A 354 8.59 2.29 25.74
#